data_AF-A0A0B3RR26-F1
#
_entry.id   AF-A0A0B3RR26-F1
#
_cell.length_a   1.000
_cell.length_b   1.000
_cell.length_c   1.000
_cell.angle_alpha   90.00
_cell.angle_beta   90.00
_cell.angle_gamma   90.00
#
_symmetry.space_group_name_H-M   'P 1'
#
loop_
_entity.id
_entity.type
_entity.pdbx_description
1 polymer ?
#
loop_
_entity_poly.entity_id
_entity_poly.type
_entity_poly.pdbx_seq_one_letter_code
_entity_poly.pdbx_strand_id
1 'polypeptide(L)' 'MTPAEARAILALPADHDDATIRDAARLLIEVGTPDEIKDARRFISFGLRHQPGTPQ' A
#
# COMPACT_ATOMS: atom_id res chain seq x y z
N MET A 1 11.61 5.82 -3.86
CA MET A 1 11.03 5.28 -2.62
C MET A 1 11.92 4.16 -2.10
N THR A 2 12.21 4.16 -0.80
CA THR A 2 12.96 3.10 -0.12
C THR A 2 12.03 2.05 0.51
N PRO A 3 12.53 0.84 0.84
CA PRO A 3 11.70 -0.17 1.52
C PRO A 3 11.14 0.33 2.86
N ALA A 4 11.91 1.15 3.59
CA ALA A 4 11.47 1.74 4.85
C ALA A 4 10.30 2.72 4.65
N GLU A 5 10.36 3.57 3.63
CA GLU A 5 9.25 4.48 3.27
C GLU A 5 8.02 3.70 2.84
N ALA A 6 8.18 2.64 2.03
CA ALA A 6 7.07 1.81 1.59
C ALA A 6 6.33 1.15 2.76
N ARG A 7 7.07 0.69 3.79
CA ARG A 7 6.47 0.17 5.03
C ARG A 7 5.67 1.24 5.77
N ALA A 8 6.21 2.45 5.89
CA ALA A 8 5.51 3.56 6.52
C ALA A 8 4.21 3.91 5.79
N ILE A 9 4.25 3.93 4.44
CA ILE A 9 3.08 4.17 3.59
C ILE A 9 2.01 3.09 3.78
N LEU A 10 2.40 1.80 3.79
CA LEU A 10 1.43 0.71 4.00
C LEU A 10 0.92 0.62 5.44
N ALA A 11 1.63 1.21 6.42
CA ALA A 11 1.16 1.31 7.80
C ALA A 11 0.06 2.38 7.97
N LEU A 12 0.09 3.45 7.17
CA LEU A 12 -0.90 4.55 7.18
C LEU A 12 -1.44 4.84 5.77
N PRO A 13 -2.11 3.87 5.12
CA PRO A 13 -2.56 4.02 3.73
C PRO A 13 -3.72 5.04 3.58
N ALA A 14 -4.29 5.57 4.66
CA ALA A 14 -5.33 6.60 4.57
C ALA A 14 -4.76 8.02 4.34
N ASP A 15 -3.48 8.23 4.65
CA ASP A 15 -2.78 9.52 4.50
C ASP A 15 -2.10 9.68 3.12
N HIS A 16 -2.25 8.69 2.25
CA HIS A 16 -1.56 8.64 0.97
C HIS A 16 -2.52 8.35 -0.19
N ASP A 17 -2.19 8.86 -1.37
CA ASP A 17 -2.95 8.57 -2.58
C ASP A 17 -2.79 7.11 -3.04
N ASP A 18 -3.79 6.61 -3.76
CA ASP A 18 -3.80 5.27 -4.33
C ASP A 18 -2.54 4.92 -5.13
N ALA A 19 -2.02 5.88 -5.90
CA ALA A 19 -0.82 5.70 -6.69
C ALA A 19 0.41 5.44 -5.81
N THR A 20 0.57 6.21 -4.75
CA THR A 20 1.69 6.11 -3.81
C THR A 20 1.67 4.77 -3.07
N ILE A 21 0.48 4.32 -2.66
CA ILE A 21 0.34 3.05 -1.95
C ILE A 21 0.54 1.86 -2.88
N ARG A 22 0.08 1.94 -4.14
CA ARG A 22 0.39 0.91 -5.14
C ARG A 22 1.89 0.82 -5.43
N ASP A 23 2.58 1.96 -5.52
CA ASP A 23 4.03 2.00 -5.72
C ASP A 23 4.77 1.38 -4.52
N ALA A 24 4.36 1.75 -3.29
CA ALA A 24 4.88 1.16 -2.05
C ALA A 24 4.66 -0.36 -1.97
N ALA A 25 3.45 -0.81 -2.28
CA ALA A 25 3.14 -2.24 -2.31
C ALA A 25 3.94 -2.97 -3.40
N ARG A 26 4.10 -2.39 -4.58
CA ARG A 26 4.91 -2.98 -5.64
C ARG A 26 6.37 -3.14 -5.22
N LEU A 27 6.94 -2.10 -4.61
CA LEU A 27 8.31 -2.15 -4.09
C LEU A 27 8.48 -3.26 -3.06
N LEU A 28 7.57 -3.38 -2.08
CA LEU A 28 7.63 -4.42 -1.06
C LEU A 28 7.39 -5.84 -1.60
N ILE A 29 6.67 -5.98 -2.71
CA ILE A 29 6.55 -7.26 -3.42
C ILE A 29 7.91 -7.66 -4.03
N GLU A 30 8.68 -6.70 -4.55
CA GLU A 30 9.95 -6.95 -5.23
C GLU A 30 11.11 -7.18 -4.27
N VAL A 31 11.14 -6.51 -3.12
CA VAL A 31 12.31 -6.49 -2.21
C VAL A 31 12.01 -6.89 -0.77
N GLY A 32 10.74 -7.09 -0.42
CA GLY A 32 10.30 -7.39 0.94
C GLY A 32 10.43 -8.86 1.33
N THR A 33 10.23 -9.13 2.61
CA THR A 33 10.13 -10.49 3.16
C THR A 33 8.79 -11.13 2.78
N PRO A 34 8.65 -12.47 2.88
CA PRO A 34 7.41 -13.17 2.51
C PRO A 34 6.13 -12.61 3.18
N ASP A 35 6.22 -12.18 4.43
CA ASP A 35 5.10 -11.55 5.14
C ASP A 35 4.74 -10.18 4.55
N GLU A 36 5.74 -9.34 4.26
CA GLU A 36 5.53 -8.03 3.65
C GLU A 36 4.94 -8.15 2.24
N ILE A 37 5.40 -9.13 1.46
CA ILE A 37 4.85 -9.43 0.13
C ILE A 37 3.36 -9.80 0.25
N LYS A 38 3.00 -10.60 1.26
CA LYS A 38 1.62 -11.03 1.49
C LYS A 38 0.72 -9.85 1.84
N ASP A 39 1.17 -8.95 2.71
CA ASP A 39 0.43 -7.72 3.04
C ASP A 39 0.33 -6.77 1.84
N ALA A 40 1.45 -6.52 1.15
CA ALA A 40 1.50 -5.66 -0.02
C ALA A 40 0.56 -6.13 -1.16
N ARG A 41 0.48 -7.45 -1.40
CA ARG A 41 -0.44 -8.02 -2.41
C ARG A 41 -1.90 -7.67 -2.16
N ARG A 42 -2.32 -7.48 -0.90
CA ARG A 42 -3.70 -7.09 -0.58
C ARG A 42 -4.05 -5.73 -1.20
N PHE A 43 -3.11 -4.79 -1.19
CA PHE A 43 -3.30 -3.44 -1.72
C PHE A 43 -3.33 -3.41 -3.26
N ILE A 44 -2.60 -4.30 -3.91
CA ILE A 44 -2.61 -4.42 -5.39
C ILE A 44 -3.87 -5.15 -5.88
N SER A 45 -4.27 -6.24 -5.22
CA SER A 45 -5.34 -7.12 -5.73
C SER A 45 -6.75 -6.69 -5.33
N PHE A 46 -6.97 -6.10 -4.15
CA PHE A 46 -8.32 -5.74 -3.70
C PHE A 46 -8.69 -4.29 -4.00
N GLY A 47 -7.74 -3.52 -4.55
CA GLY A 47 -7.80 -2.06 -4.50
C GLY A 47 -7.71 -1.60 -3.06
N LEU A 48 -7.16 -0.41 -2.84
CA LEU A 48 -7.45 0.30 -1.61
C LEU A 48 -8.96 0.40 -1.57
N ARG A 49 -9.58 -0.19 -0.54
CA ARG A 49 -10.99 0.08 -0.29
C ARG A 49 -11.03 1.59 -0.07
N HIS A 50 -11.41 2.32 -1.11
CA HIS A 50 -11.85 3.70 -0.99
C HIS A 50 -12.79 3.66 0.20
N GLN A 51 -12.35 4.22 1.32
CA GLN A 51 -13.27 4.62 2.35
C GLN A 51 -14.18 5.59 1.60
N PRO A 52 -15.45 5.27 1.33
CA PRO A 52 -16.30 6.19 0.59
C PRO A 52 -16.39 7.44 1.46
N GLY A 53 -15.66 8.48 1.05
CA GLY A 53 -15.86 9.81 1.56
C GLY A 53 -17.32 10.15 1.32
N THR A 54 -18.05 10.29 2.42
CA THR A 54 -19.26 11.10 2.62
C THR A 54 -20.11 11.42 1.37
N PRO A 55 -21.40 11.00 1.31
CA PRO A 55 -22.31 11.56 0.32
C PRO A 55 -22.39 13.09 0.51
N GLN A 56 -22.15 13.84 -0.56
CA GLN A 56 -22.62 15.23 -0.68
C GLN A 56 -23.95 15.23 -1.44
#